data_AF-A0A820I7R2-F1
#
_entry.id   AF-A0A820I7R2-F1
#
_cell.length_a   1.000
_cell.length_b   1.000
_cell.length_c   1.000
_cell.angle_alpha   90.00
_cell.angle_beta   90.00
_cell.angle_gamma   90.00
#
_symmetry.space_group_name_H-M   'P 1'
#
loop_
_entity.id
_entity.type
_entity.pdbx_description
1 polymer ?
#
loop_
_entity_poly.entity_id
_entity_poly.type
_entity_poly.pdbx_seq_one_letter_code
_entity_poly.pdbx_strand_id
1 'polypeptide(L)'
;MPLAQIDLSGDVPKFKEKLQYNGELAWSNLIGSEDQFGIGWQNAQPNLPIENIHLRSERQILRRLPRSRAILFTIRPYFISIVEIAKEASIPGRLASAIRGWSDDISIYKGEKAYADVILKCLDQKHQEQCDNSLDINHSNFYPF
;
A
#
# COMPACT_ATOMS: atom_id res chain seq x y z
N MET A 1 -1.27 12.18 18.13
CA MET A 1 -2.42 12.26 19.04
C MET A 1 -2.18 11.33 20.22
N PRO A 2 -2.14 11.83 21.46
CA PRO A 2 -2.05 11.03 22.67
C PRO A 2 -3.26 10.10 22.82
N LEU A 3 -3.07 8.90 23.39
CA LEU A 3 -4.15 7.93 23.63
C LEU A 3 -5.30 8.52 24.48
N ALA A 4 -4.99 9.46 25.38
CA ALA A 4 -5.97 10.16 26.22
C ALA A 4 -6.97 11.00 25.41
N GLN A 5 -6.63 11.39 24.18
CA GLN A 5 -7.48 12.20 23.30
C GLN A 5 -8.39 11.36 22.40
N ILE A 6 -8.34 10.02 22.47
CA ILE A 6 -9.30 9.15 21.78
C ILE A 6 -10.62 9.26 22.53
N ASP A 7 -11.48 10.16 22.03
CA ASP A 7 -12.82 10.40 22.55
C ASP A 7 -13.70 9.14 22.41
N LEU A 8 -14.68 9.02 23.29
CA LEU A 8 -15.76 8.04 23.19
C LEU A 8 -16.71 8.36 22.02
N SER A 9 -16.69 9.59 21.51
CA SER A 9 -17.61 10.09 20.48
C SER A 9 -17.27 9.68 19.04
N GLY A 10 -16.05 9.20 18.76
CA GLY A 10 -15.63 8.97 17.38
C GLY A 10 -14.48 7.99 17.19
N ASP A 11 -14.49 7.36 16.01
CA ASP A 11 -13.40 6.52 15.52
C ASP A 11 -12.27 7.42 14.98
N VAL A 12 -11.01 7.07 15.23
CA VAL A 12 -9.85 7.76 14.63
C VAL A 12 -9.28 6.90 13.51
N PRO A 13 -9.70 7.10 12.25
CA PRO A 13 -9.19 6.32 11.13
C PRO A 13 -7.82 6.82 10.68
N LYS A 14 -6.96 5.88 10.30
CA LYS A 14 -5.74 6.11 9.53
C LYS A 14 -5.63 5.05 8.44
N PHE A 15 -5.01 5.40 7.33
CA PHE A 15 -4.64 4.44 6.30
C PHE A 15 -3.14 4.14 6.39
N LYS A 16 -2.78 2.88 6.11
CA LYS A 16 -1.39 2.44 6.02
C LYS A 16 -1.20 1.57 4.79
N GLU A 17 -0.33 2.02 3.89
CA GLU A 17 -0.06 1.39 2.61
C GLU A 17 1.19 0.52 2.66
N LYS A 18 1.10 -0.65 2.04
CA LYS A 18 2.17 -1.63 1.87
C LYS A 18 2.04 -2.28 0.51
N LEU A 19 3.16 -2.74 -0.03
CA LEU A 19 3.15 -3.66 -1.16
C LEU A 19 3.21 -5.09 -0.60
N GLN A 20 2.52 -6.02 -1.25
CA GLN A 20 2.50 -7.42 -0.86
C GLN A 20 2.57 -8.29 -2.12
N TYR A 21 3.32 -9.39 -2.03
CA TYR A 21 3.27 -10.44 -3.03
C TYR A 21 2.07 -11.32 -2.76
N ASN A 22 1.21 -11.50 -3.77
CA ASN A 22 -0.12 -12.11 -3.73
C ASN A 22 -1.22 -11.23 -3.10
N GLY A 23 -2.47 -11.53 -3.47
CA GLY A 23 -3.67 -10.90 -2.93
C GLY A 23 -4.25 -11.63 -1.71
N GLU A 24 -3.44 -12.44 -1.02
CA GLU A 24 -3.91 -13.22 0.12
C GLU A 24 -3.98 -12.36 1.38
N LEU A 25 -5.00 -12.62 2.21
CA LEU A 25 -5.19 -11.88 3.46
C LEU A 25 -4.06 -12.15 4.46
N ALA A 26 -3.61 -13.40 4.49
CA ALA A 26 -2.60 -13.92 5.40
C ALA A 26 -1.19 -13.45 5.04
N TRP A 27 -0.22 -13.88 5.84
CA TRP A 27 1.19 -13.72 5.55
C TRP A 27 1.53 -14.29 4.16
N SER A 28 2.32 -13.57 3.37
CA SER A 28 2.75 -14.05 2.06
C SER A 28 3.87 -15.08 2.23
N ASN A 29 3.60 -16.34 1.87
CA ASN A 29 4.62 -17.40 1.93
C ASN A 29 5.84 -17.13 1.02
N LEU A 30 5.74 -16.18 0.09
CA LEU A 30 6.81 -15.78 -0.82
C LEU A 30 7.97 -15.05 -0.13
N ILE A 31 7.77 -14.56 1.09
CA ILE A 31 8.83 -13.95 1.93
C ILE A 31 9.32 -14.90 3.05
N GLY A 32 8.83 -16.15 3.06
CA GLY A 32 9.13 -17.18 4.06
C GLY A 32 7.87 -17.68 4.77
N SER A 33 7.99 -18.83 5.47
CA SER A 33 6.90 -19.39 6.28
C SER A 33 6.65 -18.53 7.52
N GLU A 34 5.39 -18.23 7.86
CA GLU A 34 5.00 -17.44 9.05
C GLU A 34 5.59 -17.98 10.36
N ASP A 35 5.79 -19.30 10.46
CA ASP A 35 6.33 -19.97 11.66
C ASP A 35 7.84 -19.78 11.86
N GLN A 36 8.54 -19.14 10.91
CA GLN A 36 9.98 -19.01 10.92
C GLN A 36 10.43 -17.60 11.34
N PHE A 37 11.31 -17.52 12.35
CA PHE A 37 11.93 -16.24 12.73
C PHE A 37 12.95 -15.76 11.68
N GLY A 38 13.07 -14.44 11.51
CA GLY A 38 14.05 -13.81 10.62
C GLY A 38 13.62 -13.70 9.15
N ILE A 39 12.37 -14.05 8.84
CA ILE A 39 11.78 -13.88 7.51
C ILE A 39 11.42 -12.41 7.23
N GLY A 40 11.55 -11.99 5.98
CA GLY A 40 11.31 -10.61 5.55
C GLY A 40 11.64 -10.39 4.07
N TRP A 41 11.62 -9.13 3.63
CA TRP A 41 11.87 -8.78 2.22
C TRP A 41 13.24 -9.24 1.71
N GLN A 42 14.22 -9.43 2.59
CA GLN A 42 15.52 -10.03 2.23
C GLN A 42 15.42 -11.44 1.63
N ASN A 43 14.33 -12.16 1.91
CA ASN A 43 14.08 -13.51 1.40
C ASN A 43 13.14 -13.52 0.18
N ALA A 44 12.63 -12.36 -0.23
CA ALA A 44 11.76 -12.24 -1.38
C ALA A 44 12.49 -12.71 -2.65
N GLN A 45 11.81 -13.50 -3.48
CA GLN A 45 12.31 -13.76 -4.83
C GLN A 45 12.33 -12.45 -5.62
N PRO A 46 13.49 -12.04 -6.18
CA PRO A 46 13.56 -10.84 -7.00
C PRO A 46 12.79 -11.03 -8.30
N ASN A 47 12.30 -9.93 -8.89
CA ASN A 47 11.70 -9.89 -10.23
C ASN A 47 10.45 -10.77 -10.40
N LEU A 48 9.59 -10.81 -9.39
CA LEU A 48 8.29 -11.47 -9.51
C LEU A 48 7.43 -10.81 -10.61
N PRO A 49 6.55 -11.59 -11.27
CA PRO A 49 5.61 -11.07 -12.25
C PRO A 49 4.77 -9.94 -11.66
N ILE A 50 4.56 -8.86 -12.42
CA ILE A 50 3.85 -7.66 -11.96
C ILE A 50 2.41 -7.96 -11.52
N GLU A 51 1.80 -8.99 -12.10
CA GLU A 51 0.45 -9.47 -11.81
C GLU A 51 0.32 -9.99 -10.37
N ASN A 52 1.43 -10.44 -9.78
CA ASN A 52 1.46 -10.98 -8.43
C ASN A 52 1.67 -9.88 -7.37
N ILE A 53 1.94 -8.64 -7.77
CA ILE A 53 2.20 -7.54 -6.84
C ILE A 53 0.89 -6.80 -6.57
N HIS A 54 0.57 -6.65 -5.28
CA HIS A 54 -0.64 -5.99 -4.82
C HIS A 54 -0.30 -4.78 -3.94
N LEU A 55 -1.06 -3.70 -4.11
CA LEU A 55 -1.17 -2.64 -3.12
C LEU A 55 -2.13 -3.09 -2.03
N ARG A 56 -1.63 -3.14 -0.80
CA ARG A 56 -2.40 -3.38 0.42
C ARG A 56 -2.59 -2.06 1.15
N SER A 57 -3.84 -1.61 1.29
CA SER A 57 -4.19 -0.47 2.14
C SER A 57 -4.91 -0.96 3.38
N GLU A 58 -4.40 -0.62 4.55
CA GLU A 58 -5.00 -0.97 5.84
C GLU A 58 -5.74 0.23 6.41
N ARG A 59 -7.07 0.14 6.51
CA ARG A 59 -7.86 1.08 7.30
C ARG A 59 -7.76 0.69 8.76
N GLN A 60 -6.99 1.47 9.50
CA GLN A 60 -6.70 1.31 10.91
C GLN A 60 -7.61 2.22 11.71
N ILE A 61 -8.36 1.68 12.67
CA ILE A 61 -9.27 2.45 13.51
C ILE A 61 -8.93 2.22 14.96
N LEU A 62 -8.81 3.32 15.72
CA LEU A 62 -8.77 3.30 17.17
C LEU A 62 -10.11 3.77 17.72
N ARG A 63 -10.73 2.96 18.57
CA ARG A 63 -11.99 3.28 19.25
C ARG A 63 -11.90 3.00 20.74
N ARG A 64 -12.30 3.95 21.57
CA ARG A 64 -12.44 3.72 23.01
C ARG A 64 -13.81 3.10 23.32
N LEU A 65 -13.82 1.92 23.94
CA LEU A 65 -15.07 1.24 24.30
C LEU A 65 -15.75 1.95 25.49
N PRO A 66 -17.08 2.20 25.43
CA PRO A 66 -17.76 3.09 26.38
C PRO A 66 -17.81 2.54 27.81
N ARG A 67 -17.93 1.22 27.98
CA ARG A 67 -18.04 0.58 29.29
C ARG A 67 -16.68 0.26 29.91
N SER A 68 -15.82 -0.45 29.19
CA SER A 68 -14.52 -0.91 29.72
C SER A 68 -13.40 0.13 29.60
N ARG A 69 -13.60 1.19 28.82
CA ARG A 69 -12.56 2.19 28.46
C ARG A 69 -11.34 1.63 27.72
N ALA A 70 -11.34 0.34 27.38
CA ALA A 70 -10.31 -0.28 26.55
C ALA A 70 -10.26 0.37 25.16
N ILE A 71 -9.09 0.33 24.53
CA ILE A 71 -8.91 0.75 23.13
C ILE A 71 -9.06 -0.48 22.24
N LEU A 72 -10.08 -0.48 21.40
CA LEU A 72 -10.22 -1.42 20.29
C LEU A 72 -9.41 -0.87 19.11
N PHE A 73 -8.42 -1.63 18.67
CA PHE A 73 -7.66 -1.36 17.46
C PHE A 73 -8.10 -2.34 16.38
N THR A 74 -8.75 -1.85 15.33
CA THR A 74 -9.13 -2.68 14.18
C THR A 74 -8.26 -2.36 12.99
N ILE A 75 -7.95 -3.40 12.20
CA ILE A 75 -7.22 -3.30 10.95
C ILE A 75 -8.08 -3.96 9.88
N ARG A 76 -8.55 -3.18 8.91
CA ARG A 76 -9.28 -3.69 7.74
C ARG A 76 -8.39 -3.57 6.51
N PRO A 77 -7.77 -4.67 6.04
CA PRO A 77 -6.95 -4.67 4.84
C PRO A 77 -7.81 -4.72 3.57
N TYR A 78 -7.39 -3.96 2.57
CA TYR A 78 -7.90 -3.95 1.20
C TYR A 78 -6.75 -4.26 0.26
N PHE A 79 -7.01 -5.03 -0.80
CA PHE A 79 -6.02 -5.42 -1.78
C PHE A 79 -6.48 -5.05 -3.18
N ILE A 80 -5.55 -4.55 -3.98
CA ILE A 80 -5.73 -4.33 -5.42
C ILE A 80 -4.41 -4.64 -6.11
N SER A 81 -4.44 -5.34 -7.25
CA SER A 81 -3.21 -5.61 -7.99
C SER A 81 -2.65 -4.32 -8.59
N ILE A 82 -1.33 -4.24 -8.74
CA ILE A 82 -0.69 -3.06 -9.36
C ILE A 82 -1.17 -2.88 -10.80
N VAL A 83 -1.37 -3.99 -11.53
CA VAL A 83 -1.89 -3.97 -12.89
C VAL A 83 -3.31 -3.39 -12.96
N GLU A 84 -4.15 -3.68 -11.97
CA GLU A 84 -5.52 -3.17 -11.94
C GLU A 84 -5.57 -1.69 -11.56
N ILE A 85 -4.88 -1.28 -10.48
CA ILE A 85 -4.89 0.12 -10.05
C ILE A 85 -4.23 1.05 -11.08
N ALA A 86 -3.30 0.54 -11.88
CA ALA A 86 -2.65 1.30 -12.93
C ALA A 86 -3.57 1.63 -14.13
N LYS A 87 -4.76 1.03 -14.22
CA LYS A 87 -5.76 1.41 -15.23
C LYS A 87 -6.48 2.71 -14.87
N GLU A 88 -6.45 3.09 -13.60
CA GLU A 88 -7.16 4.26 -13.11
C GLU A 88 -6.46 5.55 -13.58
N ALA A 89 -7.22 6.49 -14.13
CA ALA A 89 -6.68 7.73 -14.66
C ALA A 89 -5.88 8.48 -13.58
N SER A 90 -4.72 9.00 -13.94
CA SER A 90 -3.80 9.80 -13.09
C SER A 90 -3.14 9.05 -11.91
N ILE A 91 -3.54 7.81 -11.61
CA ILE A 91 -2.94 7.02 -10.52
C ILE A 91 -1.53 6.52 -10.83
N PRO A 92 -1.20 5.98 -12.02
CA PRO A 92 0.14 5.44 -12.28
C PRO A 92 1.26 6.43 -12.00
N GLY A 93 1.12 7.67 -12.50
CA GLY A 93 2.11 8.72 -12.29
C GLY A 93 2.26 9.12 -10.82
N ARG A 94 1.15 9.25 -10.08
CA ARG A 94 1.17 9.55 -8.65
C ARG A 94 1.82 8.44 -7.84
N LEU A 95 1.48 7.18 -8.12
CA LEU A 95 2.02 6.03 -7.41
C LEU A 95 3.52 5.87 -7.69
N ALA A 96 3.94 6.05 -8.95
CA ALA A 96 5.36 6.01 -9.32
C ALA A 96 6.15 7.14 -8.64
N SER A 97 5.58 8.36 -8.60
CA SER A 97 6.17 9.49 -7.87
C SER A 97 6.29 9.20 -6.36
N ALA A 98 5.26 8.60 -5.75
CA ALA A 98 5.28 8.25 -4.33
C ALA A 98 6.33 7.20 -3.99
N ILE A 99 6.53 6.19 -4.85
CA ILE A 99 7.56 5.16 -4.66
C ILE A 99 8.96 5.79 -4.76
N ARG A 100 9.20 6.64 -5.77
CA ARG A 100 10.48 7.37 -5.94
C ARG A 100 10.76 8.37 -4.81
N GLY A 101 9.74 8.80 -4.10
CA GLY A 101 9.85 9.76 -2.99
C GLY A 101 10.17 9.11 -1.64
N TRP A 102 10.35 7.79 -1.56
CA TRP A 102 10.76 7.13 -0.32
C TRP A 102 12.17 7.54 0.07
N SER A 103 12.41 7.71 1.37
CA SER A 103 13.76 7.82 1.90
C SER A 103 14.43 6.44 1.92
N ASP A 104 15.77 6.41 1.88
CA ASP A 104 16.55 5.16 1.88
C ASP A 104 16.11 4.18 3.00
N ASP A 105 15.83 4.69 4.19
CA ASP A 105 15.35 3.87 5.32
C ASP A 105 13.98 3.22 5.04
N ILE A 106 13.05 3.99 4.45
CA ILE A 106 11.71 3.51 4.09
C ILE A 106 11.80 2.49 2.96
N SER A 107 12.66 2.77 1.98
CA SER A 107 12.96 1.90 0.85
C SER A 107 13.49 0.54 1.28
N ILE A 108 14.48 0.52 2.17
CA ILE A 108 15.03 -0.72 2.76
C ILE A 108 13.94 -1.45 3.55
N TYR A 109 13.22 -0.74 4.43
CA TYR A 109 12.16 -1.33 5.25
C TYR A 109 11.03 -1.97 4.44
N LYS A 110 10.64 -1.32 3.33
CA LYS A 110 9.59 -1.82 2.43
C LYS A 110 10.11 -2.87 1.46
N GLY A 111 11.42 -3.10 1.35
CA GLY A 111 11.99 -4.10 0.44
C GLY A 111 12.03 -3.64 -1.01
N GLU A 112 12.18 -2.35 -1.26
CA GLU A 112 12.12 -1.72 -2.60
C GLU A 112 12.92 -2.50 -3.66
N LYS A 113 14.15 -2.91 -3.32
CA LYS A 113 15.07 -3.65 -4.21
C LYS A 113 14.47 -4.91 -4.82
N ALA A 114 13.49 -5.53 -4.18
CA ALA A 114 12.92 -6.79 -4.65
C ALA A 114 11.89 -6.61 -5.78
N TYR A 115 11.31 -5.41 -5.96
CA TYR A 115 10.17 -5.23 -6.85
C TYR A 115 10.04 -3.85 -7.53
N ALA A 116 10.75 -2.81 -7.08
CA ALA A 116 10.50 -1.45 -7.52
C ALA A 116 10.74 -1.24 -9.01
N ASP A 117 11.79 -1.83 -9.56
CA ASP A 117 12.09 -1.72 -10.99
C ASP A 117 10.92 -2.23 -11.86
N VAL A 118 10.34 -3.38 -11.48
CA VAL A 118 9.21 -4.00 -12.19
C VAL A 118 7.95 -3.14 -12.06
N ILE A 119 7.69 -2.62 -10.86
CA ILE A 119 6.54 -1.74 -10.60
C ILE A 119 6.68 -0.42 -11.36
N LEU A 120 7.82 0.27 -11.21
CA LEU A 120 8.05 1.57 -11.83
C LEU A 120 7.98 1.48 -13.35
N LYS A 121 8.56 0.44 -13.95
CA LYS A 121 8.44 0.21 -15.40
C LYS A 121 6.97 0.08 -15.84
N CYS A 122 6.16 -0.67 -15.10
CA CYS A 122 4.73 -0.82 -15.40
C CYS A 122 3.98 0.51 -15.25
N LEU A 123 4.20 1.22 -14.14
CA LEU A 123 3.51 2.48 -13.84
C LEU A 123 3.90 3.60 -14.80
N ASP A 124 5.17 3.72 -15.17
CA ASP A 124 5.63 4.71 -16.13
C ASP A 124 5.06 4.45 -17.52
N GLN A 125 5.06 3.18 -17.97
CA GLN A 125 4.45 2.81 -19.24
C GLN A 125 2.96 3.18 -19.25
N LYS A 126 2.22 2.83 -18.19
CA LYS A 126 0.80 3.14 -18.07
C LYS A 126 0.54 4.64 -17.98
N HIS A 127 1.40 5.38 -17.29
CA HIS A 127 1.32 6.83 -17.24
C HIS A 127 1.50 7.46 -18.63
N GLN A 128 2.51 7.02 -19.39
CA GLN A 128 2.75 7.50 -20.75
C GLN A 128 1.57 7.19 -21.67
N GLU A 129 1.05 5.96 -21.62
CA GLU A 129 -0.17 5.58 -22.35
C GLU A 129 -1.36 6.49 -22.00
N GLN A 130 -1.52 6.90 -20.73
CA GLN A 130 -2.57 7.83 -20.33
C GLN A 130 -2.35 9.25 -20.88
N CYS A 131 -1.11 9.73 -20.88
CA CYS A 131 -0.74 11.03 -21.45
C CYS A 131 -1.01 11.09 -22.95
N ASP A 132 -0.61 10.04 -23.69
CA ASP A 132 -0.75 9.97 -25.15
C ASP A 132 -2.23 9.91 -25.57
N ASN A 133 -3.06 9.22 -24.78
CA ASN A 133 -4.50 9.11 -25.02
C ASN A 133 -5.30 10.36 -24.62
N SER A 134 -4.63 11.45 -24.21
CA SER A 134 -5.27 12.70 -23.76
C SER A 134 -6.31 12.49 -22.65
N LEU A 135 -6.15 11.45 -21.84
CA LEU A 135 -6.94 11.30 -20.62
C LEU A 135 -6.63 12.50 -19.74
N ASP A 136 -7.65 13.10 -19.12
CA ASP A 136 -7.49 14.32 -18.32
C ASP A 136 -6.68 14.03 -17.05
N ILE A 137 -5.36 14.07 -17.20
CA ILE A 137 -4.36 13.85 -16.15
C ILE A 137 -4.39 14.96 -15.10
N ASN A 138 -4.96 16.12 -15.44
CA ASN A 138 -5.03 17.30 -14.59
C ASN A 138 -6.31 17.34 -13.74
N HIS A 139 -7.21 16.36 -13.89
CA HIS A 139 -8.43 16.27 -13.08
C HIS A 139 -8.17 15.71 -11.68
N SER A 140 -7.28 16.39 -10.95
CA SER A 140 -6.95 16.18 -9.52
C SER A 140 -8.18 16.25 -8.59
N ASN A 141 -9.31 16.79 -9.08
CA ASN A 141 -10.54 17.00 -8.32
C ASN A 141 -11.45 15.76 -8.12
N PHE A 142 -11.13 14.58 -8.67
CA PHE A 142 -11.99 13.39 -8.46
C PHE A 142 -11.81 12.73 -7.10
N TYR A 143 -10.71 13.01 -6.39
CA TYR A 143 -10.44 12.44 -5.08
C TYR A 143 -10.62 13.49 -3.98
N PRO A 144 -11.52 13.27 -3.00
CA PRO A 144 -11.94 14.28 -2.03
C PRO A 144 -10.96 14.45 -0.85
N PHE A 145 -9.66 14.26 -1.06
CA PHE A 145 -8.64 14.38 -0.01
C PHE A 145 -7.56 15.39 -0.36
#